data_AF-A0A916F2F4-F1
#
_entry.id   AF-A0A916F2F4-F1
#
_cell.length_a   1.000
_cell.length_b   1.000
_cell.length_c   1.000
_cell.angle_alpha   90.00
_cell.angle_beta   90.00
_cell.angle_gamma   90.00
#
_symmetry.space_group_name_H-M   'P 1'
#
loop_
_entity.id
_entity.type
_entity.pdbx_description
1 polymer ?
#
loop_
_entity_poly.entity_id
_entity_poly.type
_entity_poly.pdbx_seq_one_letter_code
_entity_poly.pdbx_strand_id
1 'polypeptide(L)' 'MFLELNDIEHRTTKIGNPRTNGFVERFNRTVLDEFFRTAFRKRFYESLDALQQDLDAWLQEY' A
#
# COMPACT_ATOMS: atom_id res chain seq x y z
N MET A 1 19.80 -10.45 2.53
CA MET A 1 20.98 -10.07 1.72
C MET A 1 20.76 -8.83 0.84
N PHE A 2 19.83 -8.76 -0.13
CA PHE A 2 19.68 -7.53 -0.95
C PHE A 2 19.40 -6.26 -0.11
N LEU A 3 18.46 -6.32 0.83
CA LEU A 3 18.13 -5.16 1.68
C LEU A 3 19.30 -4.75 2.59
N GLU A 4 19.98 -5.72 3.21
CA GLU A 4 21.17 -5.47 4.04
C GLU A 4 22.33 -4.86 3.25
N LEU A 5 22.52 -5.25 1.98
CA LEU A 5 23.52 -4.65 1.08
C LEU A 5 23.21 -3.19 0.71
N ASN A 6 21.96 -2.75 0.91
CA ASN A 6 21.52 -1.37 0.69
C ASN A 6 21.37 -0.60 2.02
N ASP A 7 21.94 -1.11 3.12
CA ASP A 7 21.81 -0.54 4.48
C ASP A 7 20.34 -0.41 4.95
N ILE A 8 19.45 -1.28 4.45
CA ILE A 8 18.05 -1.35 4.86
C ILE A 8 17.88 -2.45 5.90
N GLU A 9 17.69 -2.06 7.15
CA GLU A 9 17.39 -2.97 8.25
C GLU A 9 15.92 -3.35 8.30
N HIS A 10 15.63 -4.64 8.47
CA HIS A 10 14.28 -5.11 8.73
C HIS A 10 13.89 -4.85 10.19
N ARG A 11 12.81 -4.10 10.41
CA ARG A 11 12.27 -3.83 11.74
C ARG A 11 10.88 -4.43 11.88
N THR A 12 10.67 -5.18 12.96
CA THR A 12 9.34 -5.67 13.34
C THR A 12 8.66 -4.73 14.35
N THR A 13 7.33 -4.70 14.30
CA THR A 13 6.52 -3.99 15.30
C THR A 13 6.49 -4.79 16.60
N LYS A 14 6.75 -4.13 17.74
CA LYS A 14 6.59 -4.76 19.05
C LYS A 14 5.11 -5.10 19.29
N ILE A 15 4.85 -6.33 19.72
CA ILE A 15 3.51 -6.80 20.07
C ILE A 15 2.91 -5.87 21.15
N GLY A 16 1.65 -5.45 20.96
CA GLY A 16 0.93 -4.60 21.91
C GLY A 16 1.23 -3.11 21.84
N ASN A 17 2.04 -2.64 20.87
CA ASN A 17 2.28 -1.21 20.68
C ASN A 17 1.74 -0.72 19.32
N PRO A 18 0.56 -0.05 19.30
CA PRO A 18 -0.06 0.42 18.06
C PRO A 18 0.69 1.61 17.42
N ARG A 19 1.60 2.28 18.14
CA ARG A 19 2.26 3.49 17.62
C ARG A 19 3.13 3.25 16.40
N THR A 20 3.78 2.08 16.30
CA THR A 20 4.70 1.79 15.19
C THR A 20 4.01 1.32 13.91
N ASN A 21 2.75 0.86 13.98
CA ASN A 21 2.00 0.41 12.80
C ASN A 21 1.09 1.50 12.19
N GLY A 22 0.88 2.61 12.89
CA GLY A 22 -0.10 3.62 12.50
C GLY A 22 0.16 4.27 11.13
N PHE A 23 1.40 4.31 10.64
CA PHE A 23 1.69 4.81 9.29
C PHE A 23 1.11 3.90 8.21
N VAL A 24 1.40 2.59 8.29
CA VAL A 24 0.91 1.58 7.36
C VAL A 24 -0.62 1.48 7.43
N GLU A 25 -1.19 1.53 8.64
CA GLU A 25 -2.64 1.53 8.83
C GLU A 25 -3.33 2.73 8.19
N ARG A 26 -2.75 3.94 8.33
CA ARG A 26 -3.28 5.14 7.69
C ARG A 26 -3.15 5.06 6.17
N PHE A 27 -1.99 4.63 5.65
CA PHE A 27 -1.79 4.43 4.22
C PHE A 27 -2.83 3.45 3.65
N ASN A 28 -3.00 2.29 4.27
CA ASN A 28 -3.99 1.29 3.84
C ASN A 28 -5.42 1.85 3.85
N ARG A 29 -5.75 2.72 4.81
CA ARG A 29 -7.06 3.39 4.85
C ARG A 29 -7.22 4.38 3.71
N THR A 30 -6.22 5.20 3.43
CA THR A 30 -6.22 6.15 2.30
C THR A 30 -6.38 5.41 0.97
N VAL A 31 -5.57 4.37 0.72
CA VAL A 31 -5.67 3.56 -0.50
C VAL A 31 -7.05 2.90 -0.62
N LEU A 32 -7.61 2.39 0.47
CA LEU A 32 -8.95 1.80 0.47
C LEU A 32 -10.04 2.84 0.14
N ASP A 33 -10.02 3.96 0.84
CA ASP A 33 -11.08 4.96 0.80
C ASP A 33 -11.07 5.74 -0.52
N GLU A 34 -9.89 6.09 -1.02
CA GLU A 34 -9.72 6.98 -2.17
C GLU A 34 -9.55 6.21 -3.48
N PHE A 35 -8.71 5.17 -3.49
CA PHE A 35 -8.47 4.37 -4.69
C PHE A 35 -9.46 3.21 -4.83
N PHE A 36 -9.40 2.19 -3.97
CA PHE A 36 -10.12 0.92 -4.21
C PHE A 36 -11.63 1.08 -4.31
N ARG A 37 -12.25 1.85 -3.39
CA ARG A 37 -13.71 2.10 -3.44
C ARG A 37 -14.13 2.81 -4.72
N THR A 38 -13.29 3.70 -5.24
CA THR A 38 -13.57 4.44 -6.47
C THR A 38 -13.33 3.57 -7.70
N ALA A 39 -12.18 2.89 -7.75
CA ALA A 39 -11.75 2.00 -8.82
C ALA A 39 -12.78 0.91 -9.09
N PHE A 40 -13.19 0.15 -8.07
CA PHE A 40 -14.14 -0.96 -8.24
C PHE A 40 -15.58 -0.52 -8.54
N ARG A 41 -15.93 0.75 -8.31
CA ARG A 41 -17.22 1.31 -8.75
C ARG A 41 -17.21 1.75 -10.21
N LYS A 42 -16.05 2.16 -10.73
CA LYS A 42 -15.92 2.76 -12.07
C LYS A 42 -15.48 1.75 -13.13
N ARG A 43 -14.70 0.74 -12.75
CA ARG A 43 -14.08 -0.19 -13.68
C ARG A 43 -14.18 -1.61 -13.15
N PHE A 44 -14.56 -2.53 -14.05
CA PHE A 44 -14.39 -3.96 -13.81
C PHE A 44 -12.99 -4.36 -14.27
N TYR A 45 -12.24 -5.03 -13.40
CA TYR A 45 -10.87 -5.48 -13.68
C TYR A 45 -10.88 -6.97 -13.98
N GLU A 46 -10.35 -7.36 -15.13
CA GLU A 46 -10.27 -8.76 -15.58
C GLU A 46 -9.02 -9.48 -15.06
N SER A 47 -8.03 -8.73 -14.56
CA SER A 47 -6.81 -9.27 -13.98
C SER A 47 -6.27 -8.39 -12.85
N LEU A 48 -5.44 -8.97 -11.99
CA LEU A 48 -4.73 -8.23 -10.95
C LEU A 48 -3.73 -7.22 -11.54
N ASP A 49 -3.08 -7.57 -12.66
CA ASP A 49 -2.13 -6.66 -13.33
C ASP A 49 -2.80 -5.37 -13.79
N ALA A 50 -4.04 -5.46 -14.29
CA ALA A 50 -4.81 -4.28 -14.69
C ALA A 50 -5.16 -3.37 -13.50
N LEU A 51 -5.46 -3.97 -12.34
CA LEU A 51 -5.69 -3.21 -11.10
C LEU A 51 -4.39 -2.59 -10.57
N GLN A 52 -3.27 -3.32 -10.68
CA GLN A 52 -1.96 -2.86 -10.23
C GLN A 52 -1.49 -1.65 -11.05
N GLN A 53 -1.67 -1.65 -12.38
CA GLN A 53 -1.31 -0.51 -13.22
C GLN A 53 -2.06 0.77 -12.83
N ASP A 54 -3.36 0.66 -12.55
CA ASP A 54 -4.16 1.81 -12.12
C ASP A 54 -3.76 2.28 -10.72
N LEU A 55 -3.42 1.36 -9.81
CA LEU A 55 -2.92 1.69 -8.48
C LEU A 55 -1.56 2.38 -8.55
N ASP A 56 -0.65 1.90 -9.38
CA ASP A 56 0.68 2.48 -9.58
C ASP A 56 0.56 3.91 -10.13
N ALA A 57 -0.30 4.12 -11.13
CA ALA A 57 -0.58 5.45 -11.67
C ALA A 57 -1.16 6.38 -10.59
N TRP A 58 -2.12 5.89 -9.79
CA TRP A 58 -2.69 6.68 -8.70
C TRP A 58 -1.66 7.05 -7.63
N LEU A 59 -0.71 6.16 -7.31
CA LEU A 59 0.37 6.41 -6.36
C LEU A 59 1.39 7.45 -6.87
N GLN A 60 1.56 7.63 -8.18
CA GLN A 60 2.45 8.65 -8.74
C GLN A 60 1.87 10.08 -8.66
N GLU A 61 0.55 10.20 -8.62
CA GLU A 61 -0.15 11.49 -8.56
C GLU A 61 -0.27 12.04 -7.12
N TYR A 62 0.07 11.23 -6.10
CA TYR A 62 -0.03 11.55 -4.68
C TYR A 62 1.31 12.02 -4.09
#